data_AF-A0A2A5MAW2-F1
#
_entry.id   AF-A0A2A5MAW2-F1
#
_cell.length_a   1.000
_cell.length_b   1.000
_cell.length_c   1.000
_cell.angle_alpha   90.00
_cell.angle_beta   90.00
_cell.angle_gamma   90.00
#
_symmetry.space_group_name_H-M   'P 1'
#
loop_
_entity.id
_entity.type
_entity.pdbx_description
1 polymer ?
#
loop_
_entity_poly.entity_id
_entity_poly.type
_entity_poly.pdbx_seq_one_letter_code
_entity_poly.pdbx_strand_id
1 'polypeptide(L)'
;LILISGQVANSLIGTDAFQEIDAVGISRPCVKHNYLVTCIEEFPRILKEAFYIARSGRPGPVHIDVPKDVSATLGLWEYPKEISMKTYKPVYKGNSKQIKKFAELLKEAKRPLFYLG
;
A
#
# COMPACT_ATOMS: atom_id res chain seq x y z
N LEU A 1 -5.12 0.64 -6.92
CA LEU A 1 -5.89 1.86 -6.62
C LEU A 1 -5.08 2.69 -5.62
N ILE A 2 -4.94 3.99 -5.85
CA ILE A 2 -4.37 4.92 -4.89
C ILE A 2 -5.46 5.91 -4.52
N LEU A 3 -5.72 6.06 -3.22
CA LEU A 3 -6.67 7.01 -2.67
C LEU A 3 -5.87 8.11 -1.99
N ILE A 4 -6.12 9.37 -2.35
CA ILE A 4 -5.50 10.53 -1.70
C ILE A 4 -6.63 11.38 -1.12
N SER A 5 -6.54 11.68 0.16
CA SER A 5 -7.51 12.49 0.89
C SER A 5 -6.81 13.67 1.57
N GLY A 6 -7.58 14.71 1.87
CA GLY A 6 -7.12 15.83 2.66
C GLY A 6 -7.45 15.61 4.14
N GLN A 7 -6.56 16.05 5.00
CA GLN A 7 -6.72 16.06 6.45
C GLN A 7 -6.67 17.51 6.98
N VAL A 8 -7.19 17.70 8.20
CA VAL A 8 -6.94 18.94 8.96
C VAL A 8 -5.43 19.18 9.14
N ALA A 9 -5.05 20.40 9.52
CA ALA A 9 -3.64 20.69 9.78
C ALA A 9 -3.08 19.78 10.88
N ASN A 10 -1.79 19.41 10.80
CA ASN A 10 -1.16 18.50 11.76
C ASN A 10 -1.43 18.87 13.24
N SER A 11 -1.42 20.16 13.56
CA SER A 11 -1.66 20.68 14.93
C SER A 11 -3.09 20.52 15.43
N LEU A 12 -4.03 20.22 14.53
CA LEU A 12 -5.46 20.05 14.82
C LEU A 12 -5.89 18.58 14.82
N ILE A 13 -5.00 17.64 14.46
CA ILE A 13 -5.32 16.21 14.49
C ILE A 13 -5.54 15.75 15.93
N GLY A 14 -6.65 15.06 16.18
CA GLY A 14 -7.07 14.58 17.50
C GLY A 14 -7.72 15.66 18.38
N THR A 15 -8.15 16.77 17.81
CA THR A 15 -8.75 17.89 18.57
C THR A 15 -10.24 18.09 18.32
N ASP A 16 -10.88 17.15 17.60
CA ASP A 16 -12.26 17.25 17.10
C ASP A 16 -12.44 18.50 16.23
N ALA A 17 -11.44 18.78 15.39
CA ALA A 17 -11.45 19.93 14.50
C ALA A 17 -12.54 19.79 13.43
N PHE A 18 -12.93 20.91 12.81
CA PHE A 18 -13.98 20.89 11.80
C PHE A 18 -13.63 19.94 10.63
N GLN A 19 -14.51 18.97 10.38
CA GLN A 19 -14.35 17.91 9.37
C GLN A 19 -13.15 16.97 9.60
N GLU A 20 -12.58 16.97 10.81
CA GLU A 20 -11.60 15.97 11.20
C GLU A 20 -12.27 14.59 11.29
N ILE A 21 -11.62 13.60 10.68
CA ILE A 21 -11.89 12.18 10.90
C ILE A 21 -10.57 11.41 10.95
N ASP A 22 -10.50 10.35 11.74
CA ASP A 22 -9.38 9.39 11.69
C ASP A 22 -9.48 8.51 10.43
N ALA A 23 -9.20 9.10 9.27
CA ALA A 23 -9.30 8.44 7.98
C ALA A 23 -8.34 7.25 7.87
N VAL A 24 -7.16 7.33 8.52
CA VAL A 24 -6.17 6.24 8.57
C VAL A 24 -6.68 5.09 9.42
N GLY A 25 -7.22 5.36 10.61
CA GLY A 25 -7.81 4.33 11.47
C GLY A 25 -8.99 3.63 10.81
N ILE A 26 -9.93 4.41 10.25
CA ILE A 26 -11.13 3.89 9.59
C ILE A 26 -10.77 3.06 8.35
N SER A 27 -9.78 3.50 7.54
CA SER A 27 -9.44 2.78 6.31
C SER A 27 -8.57 1.54 6.54
N ARG A 28 -7.92 1.41 7.70
CA ARG A 28 -6.91 0.38 7.99
C ARG A 28 -7.32 -1.06 7.63
N PRO A 29 -8.55 -1.54 7.91
CA PRO A 29 -8.97 -2.91 7.56
C PRO A 29 -9.33 -3.07 6.07
N CYS A 30 -9.57 -1.97 5.34
CA CYS A 30 -10.07 -1.97 3.98
C CYS A 30 -8.99 -1.72 2.92
N VAL A 31 -7.78 -1.36 3.34
CA VAL A 31 -6.66 -1.05 2.46
C VAL A 31 -5.48 -1.98 2.70
N LYS A 32 -4.68 -2.18 1.65
CA LYS A 32 -3.43 -2.94 1.76
C LYS A 32 -2.42 -2.20 2.65
N HIS A 33 -2.41 -0.87 2.56
CA HIS A 33 -1.62 -0.01 3.42
C HIS A 33 -2.18 1.42 3.43
N ASN A 34 -1.82 2.19 4.44
CA ASN A 34 -2.14 3.61 4.52
C ASN A 34 -1.01 4.43 5.13
N TYR A 35 -1.01 5.72 4.79
CA TYR A 35 -0.06 6.72 5.26
C TYR A 35 -0.79 7.95 5.78
N LEU A 36 -0.27 8.56 6.84
CA LEU A 36 -0.49 9.96 7.18
C LEU A 36 0.81 10.71 6.87
N VAL A 37 0.75 11.69 5.98
CA VAL A 37 1.94 12.45 5.58
C VAL A 37 2.13 13.60 6.56
N THR A 38 3.10 13.50 7.48
CA THR A 38 3.28 14.53 8.51
C THR A 38 4.17 15.69 8.08
N CYS A 39 5.04 15.49 7.09
CA CYS A 39 5.89 16.55 6.52
C CYS A 39 6.04 16.43 4.99
N ILE A 40 6.34 17.56 4.34
CA ILE A 40 6.40 17.66 2.88
C ILE A 40 7.60 16.88 2.29
N GLU A 41 8.69 16.78 3.04
CA GLU A 41 9.92 16.11 2.62
C GLU A 41 9.74 14.60 2.44
N GLU A 42 8.79 14.00 3.17
CA GLU A 42 8.49 12.57 3.06
C GLU A 42 7.55 12.24 1.90
N PHE A 43 6.82 13.22 1.40
CA PHE A 43 5.76 13.00 0.41
C PHE A 43 6.25 12.32 -0.88
N PRO A 44 7.42 12.67 -1.47
CA PRO A 44 7.95 11.98 -2.64
C PRO A 44 8.22 10.48 -2.38
N ARG A 45 8.78 10.14 -1.21
CA ARG A 45 9.06 8.76 -0.79
C ARG A 45 7.76 7.99 -0.60
N ILE A 46 6.82 8.55 0.18
CA ILE A 46 5.52 7.93 0.47
C ILE A 46 4.75 7.65 -0.82
N LEU A 47 4.75 8.60 -1.77
CA LEU A 47 4.07 8.41 -3.04
C LEU A 47 4.65 7.22 -3.81
N LYS A 48 5.99 7.15 -3.94
CA LYS A 48 6.65 6.02 -4.60
C LYS A 48 6.34 4.70 -3.89
N GLU A 49 6.36 4.67 -2.55
CA GLU A 49 6.06 3.47 -1.76
C GLU A 49 4.61 3.03 -1.96
N ALA A 50 3.66 3.96 -1.92
CA ALA A 50 2.25 3.66 -2.11
C ALA A 50 1.98 3.01 -3.47
N PHE A 51 2.57 3.54 -4.55
CA PHE A 51 2.45 2.92 -5.89
C PHE A 51 3.13 1.55 -5.97
N TYR A 52 4.29 1.38 -5.33
CA TYR A 52 4.96 0.08 -5.27
C TYR A 52 4.10 -0.93 -4.51
N ILE A 53 3.61 -0.60 -3.32
CA ILE A 53 2.77 -1.46 -2.48
C ILE A 53 1.48 -1.80 -3.22
N ALA A 54 0.80 -0.84 -3.83
CA ALA A 54 -0.48 -1.09 -4.50
C ALA A 54 -0.38 -2.10 -5.65
N ARG A 55 0.78 -2.16 -6.33
CA ARG A 55 0.98 -2.98 -7.53
C ARG A 55 1.73 -4.29 -7.31
N SER A 56 2.62 -4.35 -6.32
CA SER A 56 3.49 -5.49 -6.09
C SER A 56 2.80 -6.62 -5.31
N GLY A 57 3.25 -7.87 -5.47
CA GLY A 57 2.60 -9.04 -4.86
C GLY A 57 1.12 -9.16 -5.26
N ARG A 58 0.22 -9.41 -4.29
CA ARG A 58 -1.23 -9.30 -4.50
C ARG A 58 -1.63 -7.81 -4.58
N PRO A 59 -2.16 -7.31 -5.70
CA PRO A 59 -2.57 -5.92 -5.81
C PRO A 59 -3.64 -5.55 -4.79
N GLY A 60 -3.66 -4.29 -4.36
CA GLY A 60 -4.64 -3.78 -3.40
C GLY A 60 -4.65 -2.27 -3.31
N PRO A 61 -5.69 -1.66 -2.73
CA PRO A 61 -5.78 -0.22 -2.55
C PRO A 61 -4.77 0.28 -1.49
N VAL A 62 -4.20 1.45 -1.71
CA VAL A 62 -3.38 2.17 -0.73
C VAL A 62 -3.95 3.57 -0.52
N HIS A 63 -4.06 4.02 0.72
CA HIS A 63 -4.61 5.32 1.10
C HIS A 63 -3.51 6.25 1.61
N ILE A 64 -3.48 7.50 1.14
CA ILE A 64 -2.53 8.53 1.54
C ILE A 64 -3.34 9.73 2.06
N ASP A 65 -3.25 10.00 3.35
CA ASP A 65 -3.92 11.10 4.02
C ASP A 65 -2.95 12.29 4.15
N VAL A 66 -3.34 13.46 3.63
CA VAL A 66 -2.45 14.62 3.47
C VAL A 66 -3.00 15.84 4.24
N PRO A 67 -2.36 16.25 5.35
CA PRO A 67 -2.69 17.46 6.10
C PRO A 67 -2.62 18.73 5.26
N LYS A 68 -3.54 19.65 5.54
CA LYS A 68 -3.63 20.93 4.83
C LYS A 68 -2.33 21.74 4.89
N ASP A 69 -1.67 21.80 6.04
CA ASP A 69 -0.40 22.52 6.23
C ASP A 69 0.73 21.88 5.42
N VAL A 70 0.77 20.55 5.31
CA VAL A 70 1.73 19.86 4.43
C VAL A 70 1.48 20.23 2.96
N SER A 71 0.22 20.20 2.52
CA SER A 71 -0.12 20.54 1.12
C SER A 71 0.17 22.01 0.76
N ALA A 72 0.16 22.91 1.74
CA ALA A 72 0.44 24.33 1.57
C ALA A 72 1.95 24.66 1.66
N THR A 73 2.78 23.73 2.13
CA THR A 73 4.21 23.93 2.34
C THR A 73 4.98 23.69 1.05
N LEU A 74 5.90 24.60 0.72
CA LEU A 74 6.87 24.39 -0.37
C LEU A 74 7.98 23.46 0.12
N GLY A 75 8.25 22.38 -0.61
CA GLY A 75 9.31 21.43 -0.31
C GLY A 75 10.13 21.07 -1.55
N LEU A 76 11.33 20.54 -1.32
CA LEU A 76 12.15 19.98 -2.39
C LEU A 76 11.55 18.66 -2.89
N TRP A 77 11.46 18.50 -4.20
CA TRP A 77 10.93 17.28 -4.81
C TRP A 77 12.06 16.31 -5.18
N GLU A 78 12.44 15.46 -4.23
CA GLU A 78 13.43 14.40 -4.46
C GLU A 78 12.76 13.02 -4.53
N TYR A 79 12.37 12.63 -5.74
CA TYR A 79 11.67 11.36 -5.96
C TYR A 79 12.64 10.17 -6.05
N PRO A 80 12.55 9.15 -5.17
CA PRO A 80 13.50 8.06 -5.15
C PRO A 80 13.41 7.18 -6.41
N LYS A 81 14.58 6.86 -6.99
CA LYS A 81 14.67 5.96 -8.15
C LYS A 81 14.25 4.54 -7.78
N GLU A 82 14.75 4.05 -6.65
CA GLU A 82 14.49 2.71 -6.12
C GLU A 82 13.80 2.77 -4.76
N ILE A 83 13.07 1.71 -4.43
CA ILE A 83 12.49 1.51 -3.11
C ILE A 83 12.98 0.19 -2.55
N SER A 84 13.41 0.24 -1.31
CA SER A 84 13.70 -0.94 -0.50
C SER A 84 12.91 -0.84 0.80
N MET A 85 11.93 -1.72 0.96
CA MET A 85 11.19 -1.85 2.21
C MET A 85 11.74 -3.02 3.03
N LYS A 86 12.00 -2.76 4.31
CA LYS A 86 12.49 -3.80 5.23
C LYS A 86 11.44 -4.90 5.46
N THR A 87 10.19 -4.51 5.65
CA THR A 87 9.09 -5.38 6.08
C THR A 87 8.27 -5.97 4.95
N TYR A 88 8.40 -5.45 3.72
CA TYR A 88 7.58 -5.87 2.59
C TYR A 88 8.43 -6.33 1.40
N LYS A 89 8.48 -7.65 1.19
CA LYS A 89 9.22 -8.30 0.10
C LYS A 89 8.34 -9.37 -0.57
N PRO A 90 7.63 -9.05 -1.65
CA PRO A 90 6.77 -10.01 -2.33
C PRO A 90 7.58 -11.12 -2.99
N VAL A 91 7.14 -12.36 -2.84
CA VAL A 91 7.78 -13.54 -3.44
C VAL A 91 7.07 -13.88 -4.74
N TYR A 92 7.78 -13.77 -5.86
CA TYR A 92 7.24 -14.08 -7.20
C TYR A 92 7.62 -15.48 -7.69
N LYS A 93 8.68 -16.07 -7.14
CA LYS A 93 9.12 -17.41 -7.52
C LYS A 93 8.37 -18.45 -6.70
N GLY A 94 7.66 -19.34 -7.39
CA GLY A 94 7.02 -20.49 -6.77
C GLY A 94 8.04 -21.48 -6.20
N ASN A 95 7.62 -22.24 -5.19
CA ASN A 95 8.46 -23.29 -4.62
C ASN A 95 8.54 -24.49 -5.57
N SER A 96 9.74 -24.79 -6.07
CA SER A 96 9.97 -25.85 -7.05
C SER A 96 9.51 -27.24 -6.59
N LYS A 97 9.62 -27.56 -5.29
CA LYS A 97 9.15 -28.84 -4.74
C LYS A 97 7.62 -28.93 -4.76
N GLN A 98 6.92 -27.84 -4.44
CA GLN A 98 5.46 -27.80 -4.47
C GLN A 98 4.94 -27.90 -5.90
N ILE A 99 5.60 -27.25 -6.86
CA ILE A 99 5.25 -27.33 -8.29
C ILE A 99 5.40 -28.77 -8.80
N LYS A 100 6.50 -29.46 -8.45
CA LYS A 100 6.69 -30.87 -8.82
C LYS A 100 5.60 -31.77 -8.23
N LYS A 101 5.31 -31.63 -6.93
CA LYS A 101 4.24 -32.39 -6.26
C LYS A 101 2.88 -32.16 -6.91
N PHE A 102 2.56 -30.91 -7.26
CA PHE A 102 1.32 -30.59 -7.98
C PHE A 102 1.26 -31.28 -9.35
N ALA A 103 2.36 -31.27 -10.11
CA ALA A 103 2.44 -31.93 -11.41
C ALA A 103 2.28 -33.45 -11.33
N GLU A 104 2.79 -34.09 -10.27
CA GLU A 104 2.60 -35.52 -10.00
C GLU A 104 1.13 -35.84 -9.72
N LEU A 105 0.49 -35.11 -8.79
CA LEU A 105 -0.94 -35.27 -8.48
C LEU A 105 -1.82 -35.05 -9.70
N LEU A 106 -1.47 -34.09 -10.57
CA LEU A 106 -2.21 -33.82 -11.80
C LEU A 106 -2.12 -34.99 -12.80
N LYS A 107 -0.98 -35.69 -12.88
CA LYS A 107 -0.82 -36.87 -13.75
C LYS A 107 -1.66 -38.06 -13.29
N GLU A 108 -1.80 -38.24 -11.98
CA GLU A 108 -2.58 -39.33 -11.39
C GLU A 108 -4.09 -39.04 -11.40
N ALA A 109 -4.47 -37.78 -11.51
CA ALA A 109 -5.87 -37.36 -11.49
C ALA A 109 -6.63 -37.83 -12.75
N LYS A 110 -7.72 -38.58 -12.55
CA LYS A 110 -8.58 -39.05 -13.65
C LYS A 110 -9.54 -37.98 -14.18
N ARG A 111 -9.99 -37.06 -13.33
CA ARG A 111 -10.98 -36.02 -13.65
C ARG A 111 -10.63 -34.71 -12.91
N PRO A 112 -9.52 -34.03 -13.27
CA PRO A 112 -9.11 -32.80 -12.59
C PRO A 112 -10.08 -31.66 -12.87
N LEU A 113 -10.32 -30.83 -11.85
CA LEU A 113 -11.08 -29.58 -11.94
C LEU A 113 -10.19 -28.43 -11.47
N PHE A 114 -10.09 -27.38 -12.27
CA PHE A 114 -9.38 -26.17 -11.92
C PHE A 114 -10.39 -25.09 -11.51
N TYR A 115 -10.27 -24.60 -10.28
CA TYR A 115 -10.98 -23.41 -9.81
C TYR A 115 -10.04 -22.22 -9.90
N LEU A 116 -10.31 -21.33 -10.87
CA LEU A 116 -9.45 -20.19 -11.22
C LEU A 116 -10.18 -18.88 -10.93
N GLY A 117 -9.44 -17.87 -10.43
CA GLY A 117 -9.92 -16.53 -10.11
C GLY A 117 -8.79 -15.62 -9.63
#